data_AF-A0A1S9BWK0-F1
#
_entry.id   AF-A0A1S9BWK0-F1
#
_cell.length_a   1.000
_cell.length_b   1.000
_cell.length_c   1.000
_cell.angle_alpha   90.00
_cell.angle_beta   90.00
_cell.angle_gamma   90.00
#
_symmetry.space_group_name_H-M   'P 1'
#
loop_
_entity.id
_entity.type
_entity.pdbx_description
1 polymer ?
#
loop_
_entity_poly.entity_id
_entity_poly.type
_entity_poly.pdbx_seq_one_letter_code
_entity_poly.pdbx_strand_id
1 'polypeptide(L)' 'MEHKAEEYDVPKREGSVWPEDICPAYTPREDAIPSIKGCWYCKYADFHLSEERALEVGICKWPRKIMK' A
#
# COMPACT_ATOMS: atom_id res chain seq x y z
N MET A 1 7.32 2.26 18.14
CA MET A 1 8.13 3.06 17.19
C MET A 1 7.14 3.73 16.28
N GLU A 2 7.07 5.06 16.30
CA GLU A 2 6.18 5.80 15.42
C GLU A 2 6.79 5.80 14.01
N HIS A 3 6.12 5.16 13.05
CA HIS A 3 6.50 5.26 11.65
C HIS A 3 6.06 6.63 11.14
N LYS A 4 6.97 7.40 10.57
CA LYS A 4 6.62 8.66 9.89
C LYS A 4 6.33 8.33 8.44
N ALA A 5 5.19 8.78 7.91
CA ALA A 5 4.86 8.59 6.50
C ALA A 5 6.01 9.07 5.58
N GLU A 6 6.45 8.18 4.69
CA GLU A 6 7.50 8.44 3.72
C GLU A 6 6.96 8.42 2.29
N GLU A 7 7.46 9.33 1.46
CA GLU A 7 7.25 9.30 0.01
C GLU A 7 8.46 8.64 -0.65
N TYR A 8 8.22 7.67 -1.53
CA TYR A 8 9.28 6.94 -2.20
C TYR A 8 9.57 7.50 -3.59
N ASP A 9 10.84 7.46 -4.00
CA ASP A 9 11.24 7.76 -5.39
C ASP A 9 10.97 6.59 -6.36
N VAL A 10 10.97 5.36 -5.82
CA VAL A 10 10.72 4.12 -6.59
C VAL A 10 9.80 3.16 -5.82
N PRO A 11 8.97 2.34 -6.49
CA PRO A 11 8.15 1.35 -5.80
C PRO A 11 9.04 0.29 -5.12
N LYS A 12 8.76 -0.02 -3.85
CA LYS A 12 9.45 -1.08 -3.08
C LYS A 12 9.00 -2.48 -3.51
N ARG A 13 9.27 -2.88 -4.76
CA ARG A 13 8.84 -4.17 -5.33
C ARG A 13 9.23 -5.33 -4.41
N GLU A 14 8.25 -6.12 -4.00
CA GLU A 14 8.36 -7.23 -3.04
C GLU A 14 8.91 -6.84 -1.65
N GLY A 15 9.03 -5.55 -1.37
CA GLY A 15 9.50 -4.99 -0.11
C GLY A 15 8.36 -4.52 0.80
N SER A 16 8.73 -4.26 2.04
CA SER A 16 7.84 -3.76 3.09
C SER A 16 7.40 -2.33 2.83
N VAL A 17 6.11 -2.07 3.04
CA VAL A 17 5.49 -0.74 2.94
C VAL A 17 4.59 -0.49 4.13
N TRP A 18 4.50 0.77 4.56
CA TRP A 18 3.63 1.17 5.65
C TRP A 18 2.32 1.78 5.13
N PRO A 19 1.25 1.78 5.93
CA PRO A 19 -0.08 2.23 5.49
C PRO A 19 -0.10 3.64 4.90
N GLU A 20 0.64 4.55 5.54
CA GLU A 20 0.66 5.99 5.25
C GLU A 20 1.71 6.37 4.19
N ASP A 21 2.60 5.45 3.82
CA ASP A 21 3.64 5.73 2.83
C ASP A 21 3.07 5.93 1.45
N ILE A 22 3.69 6.78 0.65
CA ILE A 22 3.24 7.09 -0.70
C ILE A 22 4.26 6.58 -1.70
N CYS A 23 3.83 5.69 -2.58
CA CYS A 23 4.69 5.18 -3.65
C CYS A 23 4.44 5.93 -4.97
N PRO A 24 5.45 6.07 -5.83
CA PRO A 24 5.33 6.82 -7.09
C PRO A 24 4.46 6.07 -8.11
N ALA A 25 4.29 4.75 -7.93
CA ALA A 25 3.38 3.93 -8.70
C ALA A 25 2.01 3.76 -8.02
N TYR A 26 1.65 4.66 -7.11
CA TYR A 26 0.37 4.62 -6.41
C TYR A 26 -0.75 4.51 -7.43
N THR A 27 -1.58 3.50 -7.25
CA THR A 27 -2.81 3.38 -8.02
C THR A 27 -3.92 2.99 -7.06
N PRO A 28 -4.93 3.86 -6.90
CA PRO A 28 -6.01 3.60 -5.94
C PRO A 28 -6.74 2.30 -6.27
N ARG A 29 -7.27 1.64 -5.23
CA ARG A 29 -8.32 0.63 -5.37
C ARG A 29 -9.61 1.29 -5.89
N GLU A 30 -10.54 0.51 -6.42
CA GLU A 30 -11.80 1.02 -6.99
C GLU A 30 -12.68 1.74 -5.95
N ASP A 31 -12.54 1.37 -4.68
CA ASP A 31 -13.26 1.89 -3.52
C ASP A 31 -12.45 2.90 -2.69
N ALA A 32 -11.27 3.31 -3.16
CA ALA A 32 -10.44 4.26 -2.42
C ALA A 32 -11.01 5.69 -2.50
N ILE A 33 -10.99 6.40 -1.37
CA ILE A 33 -11.40 7.80 -1.28
C ILE A 33 -10.33 8.66 -1.99
N PRO A 34 -10.68 9.46 -3.03
CA PRO A 34 -9.68 10.17 -3.85
C PRO A 34 -8.80 11.18 -3.10
N SER A 35 -9.28 11.73 -1.99
CA SER A 35 -8.57 12.72 -1.16
C SER A 35 -7.58 12.09 -0.18
N ILE A 36 -7.57 10.76 -0.03
CA ILE A 36 -6.67 10.05 0.88
C ILE A 36 -5.63 9.29 0.03
N LYS A 37 -4.36 9.54 0.33
CA LYS A 37 -3.23 8.86 -0.32
C LYS A 37 -2.41 8.12 0.74
N GLY A 38 -2.04 6.89 0.42
CA GLY A 38 -1.26 6.01 1.27
C GLY A 38 -1.24 4.60 0.69
N CYS A 39 -0.17 3.85 0.96
CA CYS A 39 0.06 2.52 0.44
C CYS A 39 -1.10 1.58 0.78
N TRP A 40 -1.79 1.78 1.90
CA TRP A 40 -3.01 1.05 2.28
C TRP A 40 -4.08 1.03 1.17
N TYR A 41 -4.25 2.17 0.50
CA TYR A 41 -5.25 2.38 -0.55
C TYR A 41 -4.75 2.00 -1.95
N CYS A 42 -3.50 1.58 -2.06
CA CYS A 42 -2.91 1.17 -3.32
C CYS A 42 -3.30 -0.27 -3.66
N LYS A 43 -3.78 -0.51 -4.90
CA LYS A 43 -4.17 -1.86 -5.37
C LYS A 43 -3.02 -2.88 -5.48
N TYR A 44 -1.79 -2.42 -5.35
CA TYR A 44 -0.59 -3.25 -5.39
C TYR A 44 -0.05 -3.59 -4.00
N ALA A 45 -0.49 -2.88 -2.95
CA ALA A 45 -0.03 -3.17 -1.61
C ALA A 45 -0.89 -4.27 -0.99
N ASP A 46 -0.24 -5.25 -0.39
CA ASP A 46 -0.88 -6.34 0.33
C ASP A 46 -0.77 -6.10 1.82
N PHE A 47 -1.90 -5.77 2.44
CA PHE A 47 -2.04 -5.63 3.89
C PHE A 47 -3.02 -6.67 4.45
N HIS A 48 -3.38 -7.71 3.69
CA HIS A 48 -4.41 -8.69 4.07
C HIS A 48 -5.74 -8.02 4.49
N LEU A 49 -6.16 -6.95 3.80
CA LEU A 49 -7.37 -6.20 4.14
C LEU A 49 -8.67 -7.00 3.99
N SER A 50 -8.62 -8.09 3.22
CA SER A 50 -9.72 -9.04 3.04
C SER A 50 -9.80 -10.11 4.14
N GLU A 51 -8.72 -10.27 4.91
CA GLU A 51 -8.62 -11.30 5.94
C GLU A 51 -9.16 -10.78 7.27
N GLU A 52 -9.37 -11.68 8.24
CA GLU A 52 -9.82 -11.32 9.59
C GLU A 52 -8.87 -10.31 10.26
N ARG A 53 -7.59 -10.32 9.88
CA ARG A 53 -6.56 -9.45 10.44
C ARG A 53 -5.73 -8.79 9.34
N ALA A 54 -5.80 -7.47 9.30
CA ALA A 54 -4.90 -6.67 8.49
C ALA A 54 -3.48 -6.65 9.09
N LEU A 55 -2.48 -6.52 8.23
CA LEU A 55 -1.08 -6.39 8.63
C LEU A 55 -0.76 -4.94 9.00
N GLU A 56 0.07 -4.75 10.02
CA GLU A 56 0.64 -3.42 10.34
C GLU A 56 1.64 -2.97 9.27
N VAL A 57 2.33 -3.94 8.64
CA VAL A 57 3.29 -3.74 7.56
C VAL A 57 2.88 -4.57 6.37
N GLY A 58 2.64 -3.92 5.24
CA GLY A 58 2.24 -4.58 4.01
C GLY A 58 3.43 -4.92 3.11
N ILE A 59 3.16 -5.65 2.04
CA ILE A 59 4.14 -5.94 0.99
C ILE A 59 3.69 -5.29 -0.33
N CYS A 60 4.58 -4.53 -0.97
CA CYS A 60 4.28 -3.98 -2.29
C CYS A 60 4.48 -5.06 -3.37
N LYS A 61 3.39 -5.51 -3.98
CA LYS A 61 3.41 -6.52 -5.06
C LYS A 61 3.52 -5.91 -6.45
N TRP A 62 3.74 -4.60 -6.58
CA TRP A 62 3.86 -3.94 -7.88
C TRP A 62 4.88 -4.67 -8.79
N PRO A 63 4.55 -4.94 -10.07
CA PRO A 63 3.36 -4.51 -10.82
C PRO A 63 2.17 -5.49 -10.73
N ARG A 64 2.28 -6.56 -9.94
CA ARG A 64 1.20 -7.54 -9.77
C ARG A 64 0.14 -6.95 -8.85
N LYS A 65 -1.08 -6.86 -9.36
CA LYS A 65 -2.24 -6.45 -8.57
C LYS A 65 -2.57 -7.55 -7.57
N ILE A 66 -2.99 -7.16 -6.37
CA ILE A 66 -3.72 -8.08 -5.50
C ILE A 66 -5.11 -8.19 -6.12
N MET A 67 -5.34 -9.23 -6.93
CA MET A 67 -6.67 -9.49 -7.49
C MET A 67 -7.54 -10.05 -6.36
N LYS A 68 -8.75 -9.52 -6.23
CA LYS A 68 -9.80 -10.07 -5.35
C LYS A 68 -10.21 -11.46 -5.84
#